data_AF-A0A4Q9PQI9-F1
#
_entry.id   AF-A0A4Q9PQI9-F1
#
_cell.length_a   1.000
_cell.length_b   1.000
_cell.length_c   1.000
_cell.angle_alpha   90.00
_cell.angle_beta   90.00
_cell.angle_gamma   90.00
#
_symmetry.space_group_name_H-M   'P 1'
#
loop_
_entity.id
_entity.type
_entity.pdbx_description
1 polymer ?
#
loop_
_entity_poly.entity_id
_entity_poly.type
_entity_poly.pdbx_seq_one_letter_code
_entity_poly.pdbx_strand_id
1 'polypeptide(L)'
;MLGDAVVQMPTDLRPTSAFELDSPLEPSHRPKGITRLTVDVPSSYSSQVKAQTHPAPRWRTPEFMVYYVTFLCVVPLMVWIPYTLSSPSHPNYPYYERSLSPGWLFGRRVDNSDNQYRSFRNGLLPLTLLASVYLGLKLLYAVLTRKASSLSGSNNLYRIPFLVVFCTAMLFGLHGASALKVFAILSANYGIAKTCKGSKAGPILTWIFNALVLYANERNSGHRFEQLHPIFASLDAWQGIYPRWYISFNITMLRLVSFSMDYYWACRGVGLPETSLSDKHRPRVNHSLDTYSFLNYSAYALYPPLYIAGPIMTFNDFMWQLKAPLTITWRTVLGYLGRFVVCIMTLEMILHLMYVVAIKDRRAWVGYSAAELCMVGFWNLIIVWLKLLVPWRFFRLWALADGIDPPENMVRCMANNYSPLGFWRAWHRSYNLWIVRYIYVPLGGARNRVAASVLIFTFVALWHDLSFKLLAWGWLVSLFILPEVGARYLLPASKFGDRAWYRHVGAVGGVLNVLMMMTANLVGFVIGTDGMKYMMEQIVGSWQGIRFLLFACACLFVGIQIMFEYREEEERQGIVRRC
;
A
#
# COMPACT_ATOMS: atom_id res chain seq x y z
N MET A 1 -1.01 20.74 47.84
CA MET A 1 -1.05 19.34 47.33
C MET A 1 -2.22 19.16 46.37
N LEU A 2 -2.12 19.73 45.17
CA LEU A 2 -2.99 19.44 44.02
C LEU A 2 -2.05 19.53 42.82
N GLY A 3 -1.55 18.38 42.37
CA GLY A 3 -0.65 18.30 41.23
C GLY A 3 -1.43 18.46 39.94
N ASP A 4 -1.04 19.45 39.14
CA ASP A 4 -1.52 19.65 37.78
C ASP A 4 -1.10 18.44 36.91
N ALA A 5 -1.99 17.46 36.82
CA ALA A 5 -1.90 16.41 35.82
C ALA A 5 -2.23 17.02 34.45
N VAL A 6 -1.22 17.58 33.79
CA VAL A 6 -1.32 18.03 32.39
C VAL A 6 -1.54 16.79 31.52
N VAL A 7 -2.81 16.53 31.17
CA VAL A 7 -3.18 15.45 30.25
C VAL A 7 -2.83 15.88 28.83
N GLN A 8 -1.64 15.49 28.37
CA GLN A 8 -1.17 15.79 27.02
C GLN A 8 -1.94 14.99 25.93
N MET A 9 -2.01 15.64 24.77
CA MET A 9 -2.83 15.37 23.57
C MET A 9 -2.54 14.07 22.82
N PRO A 10 -3.55 13.42 22.19
CA PRO A 10 -3.39 12.47 21.09
C PRO A 10 -2.67 13.10 19.89
N THR A 11 -1.70 12.41 19.32
CA THR A 11 -0.70 13.04 18.47
C THR A 11 -1.09 13.25 17.01
N ASP A 12 -2.10 12.54 16.51
CA ASP A 12 -2.68 12.79 15.18
C ASP A 12 -3.45 14.10 15.07
N LEU A 13 -3.77 14.70 16.22
CA LEU A 13 -4.47 15.98 16.35
C LEU A 13 -3.51 17.16 16.45
N ARG A 14 -2.22 16.93 16.75
CA ARG A 14 -1.19 17.98 16.70
C ARG A 14 -1.14 18.54 15.28
N PRO A 15 -1.10 19.87 15.09
CA PRO A 15 -0.91 20.45 13.77
C PRO A 15 0.43 19.94 13.23
N THR A 16 0.40 19.02 12.28
CA THR A 16 1.60 18.65 11.52
C THR A 16 2.00 19.89 10.74
N SER A 17 3.08 20.55 11.19
CA SER A 17 3.77 21.58 10.41
C SER A 17 4.02 21.06 8.99
N ALA A 18 3.97 21.97 8.03
CA ALA A 18 4.29 21.66 6.65
C ALA A 18 5.71 21.10 6.59
N PHE A 19 5.85 19.82 6.20
CA PHE A 19 7.09 19.18 5.76
C PHE A 19 8.38 19.70 6.45
N GLU A 20 8.39 19.77 7.79
CA GLU A 20 9.63 20.08 8.50
C GLU A 20 10.63 18.93 8.29
N LEU A 21 11.74 19.34 7.68
CA LEU A 21 12.99 18.63 7.45
C LEU A 21 13.78 18.69 8.76
N ASP A 22 13.88 17.57 9.47
CA ASP A 22 14.86 17.33 10.54
C ASP A 22 14.93 15.80 10.77
N SER A 23 16.05 15.14 11.08
CA SER A 23 17.46 15.50 11.35
C SER A 23 18.34 14.25 11.02
N PRO A 24 19.68 14.24 11.16
CA PRO A 24 20.57 13.18 10.64
C PRO A 24 20.45 11.82 11.35
N LEU A 25 21.08 10.82 10.74
CA LEU A 25 21.15 9.40 11.14
C LEU A 25 21.16 9.19 12.66
N GLU A 26 20.08 8.59 13.16
CA GLU A 26 20.01 8.10 14.54
C GLU A 26 20.06 6.57 14.53
N PRO A 27 20.78 5.95 15.50
CA PRO A 27 21.00 4.51 15.53
C PRO A 27 19.67 3.74 15.58
N SER A 28 19.67 2.53 15.00
CA SER A 28 18.51 1.64 14.96
C SER A 28 17.89 1.46 16.35
N HIS A 29 16.78 2.15 16.61
CA HIS A 29 16.03 2.02 17.85
C HIS A 29 15.26 0.71 17.81
N ARG A 30 15.51 -0.19 18.77
CA ARG A 30 14.69 -1.39 18.93
C ARG A 30 13.44 -1.03 19.74
N PRO A 31 12.23 -1.14 19.16
CA PRO A 31 11.00 -0.88 19.90
C PRO A 31 10.88 -1.80 21.13
N LYS A 32 10.15 -1.35 22.16
CA LYS A 32 9.92 -2.09 23.41
C LYS A 32 8.42 -2.32 23.63
N GLY A 33 8.07 -3.40 24.34
CA GLY A 33 6.67 -3.71 24.63
C GLY A 33 5.84 -3.96 23.36
N ILE A 34 4.64 -3.39 23.31
CA ILE A 34 3.68 -3.61 22.22
C ILE A 34 4.15 -3.06 20.87
N THR A 35 5.05 -2.06 20.85
CA THR A 35 5.58 -1.47 19.61
C THR A 35 6.61 -2.38 18.92
N ARG A 36 7.04 -3.48 19.56
CA ARG A 36 7.85 -4.53 18.90
C ARG A 36 7.09 -5.25 17.79
N LEU A 37 5.78 -5.33 17.92
CA LEU A 37 4.89 -5.92 16.92
C LEU A 37 4.69 -4.99 15.72
N THR A 38 5.08 -3.72 15.85
CA THR A 38 4.93 -2.75 14.77
C THR A 38 5.98 -2.98 13.68
N VAL A 39 5.56 -2.88 12.43
CA VAL A 39 6.47 -3.02 11.28
C VAL A 39 7.52 -1.91 11.33
N ASP A 40 8.78 -2.28 11.41
CA ASP A 40 9.87 -1.30 11.44
C ASP A 40 9.94 -0.52 10.11
N VAL A 41 10.05 0.79 10.24
CA VAL A 41 10.25 1.73 9.14
C VAL A 41 11.47 2.54 9.54
N PRO A 42 12.64 2.33 8.91
CA PRO A 42 13.90 2.95 9.34
C PRO A 42 13.81 4.47 9.46
N SER A 43 13.03 5.09 8.57
CA SER A 43 12.79 6.54 8.52
C SER A 43 11.78 7.07 9.54
N SER A 44 11.17 6.22 10.38
CA SER A 44 10.12 6.66 11.30
C SER A 44 10.64 7.16 12.65
N TYR A 45 11.89 6.89 13.04
CA TYR A 45 12.38 7.30 14.35
C TYR A 45 12.80 8.78 14.40
N SER A 46 12.51 9.46 15.51
CA SER A 46 12.94 10.83 15.84
C SER A 46 13.32 10.92 17.32
N SER A 47 14.57 11.26 17.61
CA SER A 47 15.06 11.54 18.96
C SER A 47 14.46 12.80 19.56
N GLN A 48 14.22 13.82 18.74
CA GLN A 48 13.55 15.05 19.17
C GLN A 48 12.17 14.74 19.72
N VAL A 49 11.39 13.90 19.02
CA VAL A 49 10.06 13.49 19.51
C VAL A 49 10.20 12.66 20.78
N LYS A 50 11.17 11.74 20.85
CA LYS A 50 11.41 10.97 22.08
C LYS A 50 11.78 11.84 23.28
N ALA A 51 12.50 12.94 23.06
CA ALA A 51 12.94 13.86 24.10
C ALA A 51 11.83 14.81 24.59
N GLN A 52 10.73 14.95 23.83
CA GLN A 52 9.56 15.72 24.28
C GLN A 52 8.93 15.07 25.51
N THR A 53 8.31 15.88 26.37
CA THR A 53 7.43 15.37 27.42
C THR A 53 6.22 14.72 26.79
N HIS A 54 5.89 13.51 27.26
CA HIS A 54 4.73 12.72 26.83
C HIS A 54 3.85 12.36 28.02
N PRO A 55 2.53 12.18 27.81
CA PRO A 55 1.64 11.75 28.87
C PRO A 55 1.98 10.32 29.33
N ALA A 56 1.74 10.07 30.62
CA ALA A 56 1.97 8.76 31.23
C ALA A 56 1.13 7.65 30.53
N PRO A 57 1.67 6.43 30.41
CA PRO A 57 0.98 5.34 29.73
C PRO A 57 -0.32 4.97 30.43
N ARG A 58 -1.41 4.89 29.67
CA ARG A 58 -2.75 4.56 30.19
C ARG A 58 -3.07 3.07 30.22
N TRP A 59 -2.17 2.21 29.73
CA TRP A 59 -2.37 0.76 29.63
C TRP A 59 -2.78 0.06 30.93
N ARG A 60 -2.50 0.65 32.10
CA ARG A 60 -2.83 0.08 33.42
C ARG A 60 -3.96 0.80 34.15
N THR A 61 -4.64 1.75 33.50
CA THR A 61 -5.74 2.48 34.14
C THR A 61 -7.01 1.63 34.20
N PRO A 62 -7.92 1.88 35.17
CA PRO A 62 -9.21 1.20 35.24
C PRO A 62 -10.03 1.33 33.94
N GLU A 63 -9.95 2.48 33.28
CA GLU A 63 -10.57 2.73 31.98
C GLU A 63 -10.09 1.71 30.92
N PHE A 64 -8.78 1.49 30.81
CA PHE A 64 -8.22 0.56 29.83
C PHE A 64 -8.51 -0.91 30.18
N MET A 65 -8.66 -1.23 31.47
CA MET A 65 -9.11 -2.57 31.88
C MET A 65 -10.51 -2.88 31.36
N VAL A 66 -11.44 -1.90 31.40
CA VAL A 66 -12.78 -2.04 30.79
C VAL A 66 -12.67 -2.26 29.28
N TYR A 67 -11.77 -1.52 28.62
CA TYR A 67 -11.53 -1.67 27.18
C TYR A 67 -10.99 -3.05 26.82
N TYR A 68 -10.10 -3.62 27.63
CA TYR A 68 -9.61 -4.99 27.44
C TYR A 68 -10.71 -6.02 27.59
N VAL A 69 -11.60 -5.89 28.58
CA VAL A 69 -12.77 -6.77 28.72
C VAL A 69 -13.66 -6.69 27.47
N THR A 70 -13.89 -5.48 26.95
CA THR A 70 -14.63 -5.31 25.69
C THR A 70 -13.96 -6.05 24.54
N PHE A 71 -12.63 -5.94 24.39
CA PHE A 71 -11.90 -6.67 23.35
C PHE A 71 -11.97 -8.19 23.51
N LEU A 72 -11.82 -8.70 24.74
CA LEU A 72 -11.90 -10.12 25.05
C LEU A 72 -13.28 -10.72 24.75
N CYS A 73 -14.35 -9.93 24.79
CA CYS A 73 -15.69 -10.38 24.42
C CYS A 73 -15.98 -10.15 22.92
N VAL A 74 -15.70 -8.96 22.40
CA VAL A 74 -16.13 -8.53 21.07
C VAL A 74 -15.30 -9.16 19.96
N VAL A 75 -13.97 -9.25 20.11
CA VAL A 75 -13.11 -9.80 19.04
C VAL A 75 -13.42 -11.27 18.76
N PRO A 76 -13.60 -12.15 19.77
CA PRO A 76 -14.07 -13.52 19.52
C PRO A 76 -15.43 -13.57 18.84
N LEU A 77 -16.39 -12.71 19.21
CA LEU A 77 -17.69 -12.64 18.55
C LEU A 77 -17.56 -12.23 17.07
N MET A 78 -16.69 -11.28 16.77
CA MET A 78 -16.43 -10.84 15.39
C MET A 78 -15.89 -11.99 14.52
N VAL A 79 -15.14 -12.94 15.08
CA VAL A 79 -14.67 -14.16 14.38
C VAL A 79 -15.74 -15.25 14.38
N TRP A 80 -16.47 -15.42 15.48
CA TRP A 80 -17.46 -16.47 15.65
C TRP A 80 -18.62 -16.35 14.68
N ILE A 81 -19.16 -15.14 14.50
CA ILE A 81 -20.28 -14.88 13.59
C ILE A 81 -20.01 -15.39 12.16
N PRO A 82 -18.97 -14.91 11.44
CA PRO A 82 -18.70 -15.40 10.08
C PRO A 82 -18.29 -16.88 10.06
N TYR A 83 -17.70 -17.41 11.14
CA TYR A 83 -17.42 -18.85 11.25
C TYR A 83 -18.71 -19.68 11.28
N THR A 84 -19.73 -19.28 12.06
CA THR A 84 -21.02 -19.97 12.11
C THR A 84 -21.79 -19.85 10.79
N LEU A 85 -21.74 -18.68 10.15
CA LEU A 85 -22.32 -18.48 8.80
C LEU A 85 -21.65 -19.37 7.74
N SER A 86 -20.42 -19.81 8.01
CA SER A 86 -19.59 -20.67 7.15
C SER A 86 -19.72 -22.17 7.49
N SER A 87 -20.66 -22.54 8.36
CA SER A 87 -20.91 -23.95 8.71
C SER A 87 -21.72 -24.67 7.61
N PRO A 88 -21.38 -25.92 7.25
CA PRO A 88 -22.20 -26.75 6.37
C PRO A 88 -23.65 -26.94 6.84
N SER A 89 -23.90 -26.81 8.15
CA SER A 89 -25.23 -26.88 8.75
C SER A 89 -26.05 -25.60 8.61
N HIS A 90 -25.45 -24.50 8.14
CA HIS A 90 -26.11 -23.21 8.04
C HIS A 90 -27.10 -23.21 6.86
N PRO A 91 -28.34 -22.69 7.01
CA PRO A 91 -29.36 -22.72 5.95
C PRO A 91 -28.90 -22.12 4.61
N ASN A 92 -28.06 -21.08 4.66
CA ASN A 92 -27.55 -20.41 3.47
C ASN A 92 -26.31 -21.09 2.82
N TYR A 93 -25.74 -22.14 3.43
CA TYR A 93 -24.55 -22.82 2.91
C TYR A 93 -24.70 -23.36 1.47
N PRO A 94 -25.83 -24.00 1.08
CA PRO A 94 -26.01 -24.52 -0.27
C PRO A 94 -25.93 -23.45 -1.37
N TYR A 95 -26.21 -22.18 -1.05
CA TYR A 95 -26.18 -21.09 -2.03
C TYR A 95 -24.77 -20.71 -2.48
N TYR A 96 -23.75 -20.97 -1.64
CA TYR A 96 -22.36 -20.61 -1.96
C TYR A 96 -21.39 -21.78 -1.95
N GLU A 97 -21.81 -22.97 -1.54
CA GLU A 97 -20.98 -24.18 -1.50
C GLU A 97 -20.23 -24.43 -2.82
N ARG A 98 -20.89 -24.21 -3.96
CA ARG A 98 -20.32 -24.44 -5.30
C ARG A 98 -19.16 -23.51 -5.66
N SER A 99 -18.99 -22.40 -4.93
CA SER A 99 -17.83 -21.51 -5.09
C SER A 99 -16.61 -21.98 -4.30
N LEU A 100 -16.78 -22.90 -3.35
CA LEU A 100 -15.69 -23.37 -2.50
C LEU A 100 -14.83 -24.41 -3.22
N SER A 101 -13.53 -24.36 -2.97
CA SER A 101 -12.55 -25.32 -3.52
C SER A 101 -12.13 -26.33 -2.45
N PRO A 102 -11.55 -27.49 -2.84
CA PRO A 102 -10.89 -28.38 -1.89
C PRO A 102 -9.86 -27.62 -1.06
N GLY A 103 -10.01 -27.65 0.26
CA GLY A 103 -9.08 -27.02 1.19
C GLY A 103 -8.08 -28.03 1.75
N TRP A 104 -7.08 -27.51 2.45
CA TRP A 104 -5.98 -28.30 3.01
C TRP A 104 -5.85 -28.16 4.53
N LEU A 105 -6.61 -27.24 5.14
CA LEU A 105 -6.64 -27.04 6.59
C LEU A 105 -7.91 -27.63 7.21
N PHE A 106 -7.73 -28.36 8.31
CA PHE A 106 -8.81 -28.85 9.21
C PHE A 106 -9.92 -29.67 8.52
N GLY A 107 -9.63 -30.29 7.37
CA GLY A 107 -10.65 -30.98 6.56
C GLY A 107 -11.75 -30.05 6.01
N ARG A 108 -11.55 -28.73 6.09
CA ARG A 108 -12.49 -27.72 5.58
C ARG A 108 -12.19 -27.38 4.13
N ARG A 109 -13.20 -26.91 3.41
CA ARG A 109 -13.02 -26.30 2.09
C ARG A 109 -12.33 -24.94 2.22
N VAL A 110 -11.88 -24.38 1.10
CA VAL A 110 -11.29 -23.04 1.05
C VAL A 110 -12.12 -22.13 0.16
N ASP A 111 -12.37 -20.92 0.64
CA ASP A 111 -12.97 -19.85 -0.15
C ASP A 111 -11.91 -19.23 -1.07
N ASN A 112 -11.74 -19.81 -2.25
CA ASN A 112 -10.84 -19.32 -3.29
C ASN A 112 -11.59 -18.51 -4.35
N SER A 113 -12.68 -17.82 -3.97
CA SER A 113 -13.58 -17.12 -4.89
C SER A 113 -12.97 -15.82 -5.45
N ASP A 114 -12.08 -15.16 -4.71
CA ASP A 114 -11.45 -13.91 -5.16
C ASP A 114 -10.46 -14.16 -6.31
N ASN A 115 -10.78 -13.63 -7.50
CA ASN A 115 -9.99 -13.81 -8.72
C ASN A 115 -8.54 -13.33 -8.62
N GLN A 116 -8.31 -12.21 -7.90
CA GLN A 116 -7.00 -11.58 -7.81
C GLN A 116 -6.08 -12.39 -6.90
N TYR A 117 -6.56 -12.75 -5.71
CA TYR A 117 -5.81 -13.57 -4.78
C TYR A 117 -5.61 -14.98 -5.31
N ARG A 118 -6.63 -15.61 -5.91
CA ARG A 118 -6.53 -16.94 -6.53
C ARG A 118 -5.41 -16.99 -7.56
N SER A 119 -5.30 -15.96 -8.40
CA SER A 119 -4.25 -15.86 -9.43
C SER A 119 -2.85 -15.82 -8.79
N PHE A 120 -2.65 -15.02 -7.73
CA PHE A 120 -1.38 -14.98 -6.99
C PHE A 120 -1.10 -16.29 -6.25
N ARG A 121 -2.09 -16.83 -5.53
CA ARG A 121 -1.99 -18.06 -4.75
C ARG A 121 -1.55 -19.25 -5.62
N ASN A 122 -2.19 -19.41 -6.78
CA ASN A 122 -1.83 -20.45 -7.74
C ASN A 122 -0.48 -20.18 -8.42
N GLY A 123 -0.10 -18.91 -8.59
CA GLY A 123 1.18 -18.48 -9.16
C GLY A 123 2.35 -18.42 -8.18
N LEU A 124 2.14 -18.69 -6.89
CA LEU A 124 3.15 -18.48 -5.84
C LEU A 124 4.40 -19.35 -6.06
N LEU A 125 4.22 -20.61 -6.44
CA LEU A 125 5.34 -21.51 -6.71
C LEU A 125 6.16 -21.05 -7.94
N PRO A 126 5.55 -20.83 -9.13
CA PRO A 126 6.28 -20.24 -10.26
C PRO A 126 7.01 -18.93 -9.94
N LEU A 127 6.38 -18.03 -9.18
CA LEU A 127 7.00 -16.77 -8.76
C LEU A 127 8.19 -16.99 -7.83
N THR A 128 8.10 -17.94 -6.91
CA THR A 128 9.20 -18.29 -6.00
C THR A 128 10.36 -18.93 -6.75
N LEU A 129 10.08 -19.77 -7.75
CA LEU A 129 11.09 -20.34 -8.64
C LEU A 129 11.78 -19.24 -9.46
N LEU A 130 11.02 -18.32 -10.06
CA LEU A 130 11.57 -17.18 -10.79
C LEU A 130 12.48 -16.31 -9.91
N ALA A 131 12.05 -16.00 -8.69
CA ALA A 131 12.85 -15.25 -7.73
C ALA A 131 14.14 -15.99 -7.35
N SER A 132 14.06 -17.32 -7.16
CA SER A 132 15.21 -18.16 -6.81
C SER A 132 16.22 -18.23 -7.96
N VAL A 133 15.75 -18.42 -9.20
CA VAL A 133 16.58 -18.41 -10.41
C VAL A 133 17.26 -17.06 -10.58
N TYR A 134 16.53 -15.96 -10.41
CA TYR A 134 17.10 -14.61 -10.44
C TYR A 134 18.23 -14.44 -9.43
N LEU A 135 18.00 -14.79 -8.16
CA LEU A 135 18.99 -14.65 -7.09
C LEU A 135 20.20 -15.56 -7.33
N GLY A 136 20.00 -16.79 -7.78
CA GLY A 136 21.06 -17.73 -8.13
C GLY A 136 21.94 -17.24 -9.28
N LEU A 137 21.33 -16.79 -10.39
CA LEU A 137 22.05 -16.25 -11.54
C LEU A 137 22.80 -14.95 -11.21
N LYS A 138 22.22 -14.10 -10.36
CA LYS A 138 22.88 -12.90 -9.84
C LYS A 138 24.13 -13.24 -9.04
N LEU A 139 24.05 -14.24 -8.14
CA LEU A 139 25.20 -14.69 -7.36
C LEU A 139 26.30 -15.24 -8.27
N LEU A 140 25.93 -16.07 -9.25
CA LEU A 140 26.86 -16.59 -10.25
C LEU A 140 27.54 -15.46 -11.02
N TYR A 141 26.76 -14.52 -11.55
CA TYR A 141 27.28 -13.34 -12.25
C TYR A 141 28.26 -12.55 -11.38
N ALA A 142 27.90 -12.28 -10.12
CA ALA A 142 28.77 -11.55 -9.20
C ALA A 142 30.10 -12.26 -8.93
N VAL A 143 30.10 -13.59 -8.79
CA VAL A 143 31.33 -14.37 -8.62
C VAL A 143 32.20 -14.32 -9.87
N LEU A 144 31.60 -14.47 -11.05
CA LEU A 144 32.32 -14.44 -12.33
C LEU A 144 32.93 -13.06 -12.60
N THR A 145 32.17 -11.99 -12.41
CA THR A 145 32.64 -10.62 -12.67
C THR A 145 33.73 -10.20 -11.68
N ARG A 146 33.62 -10.58 -10.40
CA ARG A 146 34.67 -10.30 -9.38
C ARG A 146 35.97 -11.07 -9.64
N LYS A 147 35.90 -12.25 -10.27
CA LYS A 147 37.10 -12.99 -10.69
C LYS A 147 37.75 -12.37 -11.93
N ALA A 148 36.94 -11.94 -12.89
CA ALA A 148 37.41 -11.40 -14.16
C ALA A 148 37.91 -9.95 -14.06
N SER A 149 37.32 -9.18 -13.16
CA SER A 149 37.61 -7.76 -12.99
C SER A 149 38.09 -7.58 -11.54
N SER A 150 39.27 -7.00 -11.34
CA SER A 150 39.79 -6.53 -10.04
C SER A 150 38.92 -5.38 -9.48
N LEU A 151 37.62 -5.59 -9.39
CA LEU A 151 36.62 -4.65 -8.90
C LEU A 151 36.80 -4.53 -7.38
N SER A 152 37.73 -3.66 -7.01
CA SER A 152 37.80 -3.09 -5.67
C SER A 152 36.82 -1.94 -5.63
N GLY A 153 35.61 -2.19 -5.15
CA GLY A 153 34.58 -1.16 -5.06
C GLY A 153 33.40 -1.55 -4.19
N SER A 154 32.96 -0.61 -3.36
CA SER A 154 31.75 -0.71 -2.53
C SER A 154 30.44 -0.60 -3.34
N ASN A 155 30.50 -0.37 -4.66
CA ASN A 155 29.30 -0.14 -5.49
C ASN A 155 28.84 -1.39 -6.24
N ASN A 156 27.55 -1.42 -6.57
CA ASN A 156 26.84 -2.52 -7.24
C ASN A 156 26.49 -2.19 -8.71
N LEU A 157 27.09 -1.16 -9.30
CA LEU A 157 26.79 -0.72 -10.68
C LEU A 157 27.19 -1.75 -11.75
N TYR A 158 28.19 -2.59 -11.45
CA TYR A 158 28.59 -3.71 -12.31
C TYR A 158 27.43 -4.70 -12.60
N ARG A 159 26.35 -4.66 -11.82
CA ARG A 159 25.17 -5.52 -11.97
C ARG A 159 24.21 -5.06 -13.06
N ILE A 160 24.34 -3.83 -13.57
CA ILE A 160 23.41 -3.27 -14.58
C ILE A 160 23.30 -4.15 -15.84
N PRO A 161 24.40 -4.64 -16.45
CA PRO A 161 24.30 -5.51 -17.62
C PRO A 161 23.53 -6.81 -17.33
N PHE A 162 23.79 -7.44 -16.18
CA PHE A 162 23.03 -8.60 -15.73
C PHE A 162 21.54 -8.28 -15.59
N LEU A 163 21.20 -7.15 -14.95
CA LEU A 163 19.80 -6.73 -14.81
C LEU A 163 19.14 -6.56 -16.16
N VAL A 164 19.75 -5.82 -17.10
CA VAL A 164 19.16 -5.60 -18.43
C VAL A 164 18.92 -6.92 -19.18
N VAL A 165 19.91 -7.82 -19.18
CA VAL A 165 19.80 -9.14 -19.84
C VAL A 165 18.68 -9.96 -19.21
N PHE A 166 18.69 -10.10 -17.88
CA PHE A 166 17.68 -10.87 -17.17
C PHE A 166 16.28 -10.27 -17.36
N CYS A 167 16.13 -8.95 -17.21
CA CYS A 167 14.85 -8.26 -17.36
C CYS A 167 14.30 -8.44 -18.77
N THR A 168 15.15 -8.38 -19.79
CA THR A 168 14.75 -8.61 -21.18
C THR A 168 14.24 -10.03 -21.37
N ALA A 169 15.01 -11.03 -20.93
CA ALA A 169 14.60 -12.44 -21.01
C ALA A 169 13.29 -12.71 -20.23
N MET A 170 13.16 -12.15 -19.02
CA MET A 170 11.95 -12.25 -18.22
C MET A 170 10.75 -11.60 -18.91
N LEU A 171 10.92 -10.43 -19.51
CA LEU A 171 9.84 -9.70 -20.16
C LEU A 171 9.28 -10.48 -21.36
N PHE A 172 10.17 -11.06 -22.19
CA PHE A 172 9.77 -11.96 -23.27
C PHE A 172 9.16 -13.27 -22.76
N GLY A 173 9.69 -13.85 -21.67
CA GLY A 173 9.09 -15.04 -21.07
C GLY A 173 7.67 -14.79 -20.51
N LEU A 174 7.46 -13.63 -19.89
CA LEU A 174 6.17 -13.24 -19.34
C LEU A 174 5.17 -12.82 -20.43
N HIS A 175 5.56 -12.03 -21.42
CA HIS A 175 4.62 -11.37 -22.33
C HIS A 175 4.78 -11.75 -23.80
N GLY A 176 5.71 -12.66 -24.11
CA GLY A 176 6.03 -13.05 -25.48
C GLY A 176 6.38 -11.86 -26.36
N ALA A 177 5.80 -11.81 -27.56
CA ALA A 177 6.05 -10.72 -28.51
C ALA A 177 5.60 -9.35 -27.99
N SER A 178 4.64 -9.29 -27.06
CA SER A 178 4.18 -8.01 -26.49
C SER A 178 5.25 -7.29 -25.68
N ALA A 179 6.35 -7.96 -25.31
CA ALA A 179 7.55 -7.31 -24.77
C ALA A 179 8.09 -6.20 -25.70
N LEU A 180 7.95 -6.36 -27.03
CA LEU A 180 8.36 -5.34 -28.01
C LEU A 180 7.59 -4.04 -27.84
N LYS A 181 6.29 -4.11 -27.51
CA LYS A 181 5.44 -2.93 -27.25
C LYS A 181 5.93 -2.20 -26.01
N VAL A 182 6.25 -2.94 -24.94
CA VAL A 182 6.81 -2.37 -23.71
C VAL A 182 8.13 -1.65 -24.00
N PHE A 183 9.06 -2.28 -24.75
CA PHE A 183 10.32 -1.63 -25.13
C PHE A 183 10.13 -0.39 -26.01
N ALA A 184 9.17 -0.41 -26.94
CA ALA A 184 8.85 0.75 -27.77
C ALA A 184 8.37 1.93 -26.91
N ILE A 185 7.45 1.67 -25.97
CA ILE A 185 6.94 2.70 -25.04
C ILE A 185 8.07 3.24 -24.14
N LEU A 186 8.90 2.35 -23.59
CA LEU A 186 10.06 2.73 -22.78
C LEU A 186 11.01 3.65 -23.57
N SER A 187 11.32 3.29 -24.81
CA SER A 187 12.22 4.05 -25.68
C SER A 187 11.64 5.40 -26.06
N ALA A 188 10.35 5.47 -26.37
CA ALA A 188 9.67 6.74 -26.65
C ALA A 188 9.69 7.68 -25.43
N ASN A 189 9.35 7.18 -24.24
CA ASN A 189 9.40 7.99 -23.02
C ASN A 189 10.82 8.49 -22.71
N TYR A 190 11.83 7.63 -22.86
CA TYR A 190 13.23 8.02 -22.71
C TYR A 190 13.64 9.10 -23.72
N GLY A 191 13.23 8.94 -24.99
CA GLY A 191 13.44 9.94 -26.04
C GLY A 191 12.86 11.30 -25.69
N ILE A 192 11.61 11.34 -25.20
CA ILE A 192 10.97 12.58 -24.72
C ILE A 192 11.80 13.22 -23.61
N ALA A 193 12.16 12.45 -22.58
CA ALA A 193 12.93 12.96 -21.45
C ALA A 193 14.29 13.54 -21.88
N LYS A 194 15.06 12.79 -22.68
CA LYS A 194 16.41 13.20 -23.11
C LYS A 194 16.38 14.37 -24.09
N THR A 195 15.36 14.47 -24.94
CA THR A 195 15.20 15.59 -25.89
C THR A 195 14.83 16.88 -25.16
N CYS A 196 13.92 16.81 -24.18
CA CYS A 196 13.46 18.00 -23.46
C CYS A 196 14.45 18.51 -22.39
N LYS A 197 15.30 17.65 -21.82
CA LYS A 197 16.28 18.02 -20.78
C LYS A 197 15.64 18.86 -19.66
N GLY A 198 16.18 20.03 -19.35
CA GLY A 198 15.66 20.97 -18.34
C GLY A 198 14.51 21.88 -18.80
N SER A 199 13.93 21.64 -19.98
CA SER A 199 12.79 22.40 -20.49
C SER A 199 11.50 22.07 -19.75
N LYS A 200 10.67 23.09 -19.50
CA LYS A 200 9.34 22.93 -18.88
C LYS A 200 8.38 22.09 -19.72
N ALA A 201 8.65 21.93 -21.03
CA ALA A 201 7.88 21.03 -21.89
C ALA A 201 8.07 19.55 -21.53
N GLY A 202 9.23 19.16 -20.97
CA GLY A 202 9.56 17.76 -20.67
C GLY A 202 8.56 17.07 -19.73
N PRO A 203 8.28 17.64 -18.54
CA PRO A 203 7.24 17.13 -17.66
C PRO A 203 5.86 17.02 -18.34
N ILE A 204 5.43 18.06 -19.06
CA ILE A 204 4.12 18.11 -19.70
C ILE A 204 3.98 16.99 -20.74
N LEU A 205 4.96 16.87 -21.65
CA LEU A 205 4.96 15.85 -22.70
C LEU A 205 5.06 14.43 -22.12
N THR A 206 5.84 14.25 -21.05
CA THR A 206 5.93 12.97 -20.34
C THR A 206 4.56 12.55 -19.80
N TRP A 207 3.87 13.46 -19.10
CA TRP A 207 2.56 13.15 -18.50
C TRP A 207 1.49 12.89 -19.57
N ILE A 208 1.45 13.71 -20.63
CA ILE A 208 0.52 13.50 -21.75
C ILE A 208 0.79 12.15 -22.42
N PHE A 209 2.05 11.84 -22.75
CA PHE A 209 2.41 10.57 -23.36
C PHE A 209 1.98 9.37 -22.50
N ASN A 210 2.33 9.37 -21.22
CA ASN A 210 2.00 8.25 -20.34
C ASN A 210 0.50 8.12 -20.08
N ALA A 211 -0.25 9.22 -19.98
CA ALA A 211 -1.71 9.19 -19.87
C ALA A 211 -2.38 8.62 -21.12
N LEU A 212 -1.92 9.04 -22.31
CA LEU A 212 -2.41 8.50 -23.58
C LEU A 212 -2.11 7.00 -23.73
N VAL A 213 -0.91 6.56 -23.32
CA VAL A 213 -0.55 5.14 -23.33
C VAL A 213 -1.42 4.33 -22.37
N LEU A 214 -1.65 4.81 -21.14
CA LEU A 214 -2.56 4.13 -20.20
C LEU A 214 -3.97 4.02 -20.79
N TYR A 215 -4.49 5.11 -21.33
CA TYR A 215 -5.81 5.14 -21.94
C TYR A 215 -5.92 4.17 -23.13
N ALA A 216 -4.91 4.16 -24.01
CA ALA A 216 -4.86 3.27 -25.17
C ALA A 216 -4.77 1.80 -24.74
N ASN A 217 -3.93 1.48 -23.75
CA ASN A 217 -3.76 0.14 -23.21
C ASN A 217 -5.06 -0.40 -22.61
N GLU A 218 -5.75 0.41 -21.80
CA GLU A 218 -7.02 0.03 -21.18
C GLU A 218 -8.10 -0.17 -22.24
N ARG A 219 -8.25 0.78 -23.18
CA ARG A 219 -9.28 0.72 -24.23
C ARG A 219 -9.15 -0.49 -25.14
N ASN A 220 -7.91 -0.93 -25.40
CA ASN A 220 -7.59 -1.97 -26.37
C ASN A 220 -7.03 -3.26 -25.74
N SER A 221 -7.08 -3.39 -24.41
CA SER A 221 -6.56 -4.55 -23.68
C SER A 221 -5.14 -4.95 -24.08
N GLY A 222 -4.25 -3.97 -24.24
CA GLY A 222 -2.84 -4.16 -24.60
C GLY A 222 -2.55 -4.33 -26.10
N HIS A 223 -3.53 -4.08 -26.97
CA HIS A 223 -3.46 -4.05 -28.45
C HIS A 223 -3.01 -5.38 -29.08
N ARG A 224 -3.82 -5.99 -29.95
CA ARG A 224 -3.32 -7.12 -30.75
C ARG A 224 -2.40 -6.60 -31.87
N PHE A 225 -1.34 -7.33 -32.19
CA PHE A 225 -0.45 -6.93 -33.29
C PHE A 225 -1.18 -6.91 -34.63
N GLU A 226 -2.13 -7.82 -34.84
CA GLU A 226 -3.03 -7.83 -36.00
C GLU A 226 -3.81 -6.53 -36.16
N GLN A 227 -4.26 -5.91 -35.06
CA GLN A 227 -4.98 -4.64 -35.08
C GLN A 227 -4.09 -3.45 -35.42
N LEU A 228 -2.77 -3.56 -35.22
CA LEU A 228 -1.82 -2.53 -35.64
C LEU A 228 -1.55 -2.62 -37.13
N HIS A 229 -1.26 -3.83 -37.63
CA HIS A 229 -1.14 -4.12 -39.05
C HIS A 229 -1.21 -5.63 -39.29
N PRO A 230 -1.91 -6.11 -40.35
CA PRO A 230 -2.04 -7.55 -40.63
C PRO A 230 -0.70 -8.31 -40.75
N ILE A 231 0.37 -7.63 -41.20
CA ILE A 231 1.72 -8.23 -41.32
C ILE A 231 2.29 -8.73 -39.98
N PHE A 232 1.84 -8.15 -38.86
CA PHE A 232 2.33 -8.51 -37.53
C PHE A 232 1.45 -9.55 -36.84
N ALA A 233 0.40 -10.07 -37.49
CA ALA A 233 -0.54 -11.02 -36.89
C ALA A 233 0.15 -12.30 -36.36
N SER A 234 1.24 -12.75 -37.01
CA SER A 234 2.02 -13.91 -36.55
C SER A 234 2.65 -13.71 -35.17
N LEU A 235 2.91 -12.47 -34.75
CA LEU A 235 3.45 -12.15 -33.42
C LEU A 235 2.45 -12.39 -32.30
N ASP A 236 1.14 -12.34 -32.59
CA ASP A 236 0.10 -12.63 -31.59
C ASP A 236 0.06 -14.10 -31.17
N ALA A 237 0.74 -15.00 -31.89
CA ALA A 237 0.89 -16.41 -31.52
C ALA A 237 1.80 -16.59 -30.29
N TRP A 238 2.77 -15.69 -30.07
CA TRP A 238 3.67 -15.76 -28.93
C TRP A 238 3.21 -14.83 -27.80
N GLN A 239 2.38 -15.38 -26.92
CA GLN A 239 1.71 -14.61 -25.85
C GLN A 239 2.49 -14.54 -24.53
N GLY A 240 3.40 -15.49 -24.29
CA GLY A 240 4.10 -15.64 -23.00
C GLY A 240 3.22 -16.21 -21.90
N ILE A 241 3.79 -16.35 -20.69
CA ILE A 241 3.14 -16.97 -19.53
C ILE A 241 2.03 -16.07 -18.92
N TYR A 242 2.17 -14.76 -19.06
CA TYR A 242 1.27 -13.73 -18.55
C TYR A 242 1.01 -12.67 -19.62
N PRO A 243 0.13 -12.93 -20.60
CA PRO A 243 -0.06 -12.05 -21.77
C PRO A 243 -0.61 -10.66 -21.47
N ARG A 244 -1.20 -10.46 -20.29
CA ARG A 244 -1.83 -9.19 -19.85
C ARG A 244 -0.78 -8.17 -19.37
N TRP A 245 0.21 -7.90 -20.23
CA TRP A 245 1.32 -6.98 -19.94
C TRP A 245 0.84 -5.58 -19.53
N TYR A 246 -0.27 -5.11 -20.11
CA TYR A 246 -0.85 -3.79 -19.85
C TYR A 246 -1.29 -3.60 -18.39
N ILE A 247 -1.63 -4.66 -17.65
CA ILE A 247 -1.98 -4.58 -16.22
C ILE A 247 -0.73 -4.25 -15.39
N SER A 248 0.37 -4.99 -15.61
CA SER A 248 1.65 -4.74 -14.94
C SER A 248 2.27 -3.41 -15.39
N PHE A 249 1.94 -2.96 -16.61
CA PHE A 249 2.43 -1.71 -17.16
C PHE A 249 1.98 -0.49 -16.36
N ASN A 250 0.83 -0.53 -15.66
CA ASN A 250 0.38 0.60 -14.84
C ASN A 250 1.43 1.00 -13.79
N ILE A 251 2.11 0.04 -13.16
CA ILE A 251 3.23 0.32 -12.24
C ILE A 251 4.45 0.82 -13.01
N THR A 252 4.75 0.23 -14.17
CA THR A 252 5.88 0.64 -15.03
C THR A 252 5.74 2.10 -15.47
N MET A 253 4.54 2.55 -15.82
CA MET A 253 4.22 3.95 -16.16
C MET A 253 4.71 4.91 -15.06
N LEU A 254 4.42 4.61 -13.79
CA LEU A 254 4.85 5.45 -12.66
C LEU A 254 6.37 5.59 -12.60
N ARG A 255 7.09 4.52 -12.97
CA ARG A 255 8.55 4.50 -13.05
C ARG A 255 9.07 5.33 -14.22
N LEU A 256 8.37 5.29 -15.36
CA LEU A 256 8.71 6.10 -16.53
C LEU A 256 8.62 7.60 -16.21
N VAL A 257 7.53 8.00 -15.57
CA VAL A 257 7.34 9.38 -15.06
C VAL A 257 8.39 9.72 -14.01
N SER A 258 8.71 8.80 -13.10
CA SER A 258 9.76 9.02 -12.08
C SER A 258 11.09 9.38 -12.72
N PHE A 259 11.52 8.59 -13.72
CA PHE A 259 12.77 8.84 -14.44
C PHE A 259 12.77 10.20 -15.14
N SER A 260 11.72 10.51 -15.91
CA SER A 260 11.65 11.77 -16.66
C SER A 260 11.67 13.00 -15.74
N MET A 261 10.94 12.94 -14.62
CA MET A 261 10.88 14.03 -13.65
C MET A 261 12.19 14.19 -12.87
N ASP A 262 12.79 13.08 -12.42
CA ASP A 262 14.08 13.08 -11.73
C ASP A 262 15.20 13.62 -12.65
N TYR A 263 15.20 13.23 -13.94
CA TYR A 263 16.13 13.77 -14.94
C TYR A 263 15.92 15.26 -15.20
N TYR A 264 14.66 15.71 -15.35
CA TYR A 264 14.32 17.12 -15.51
C TYR A 264 14.84 17.97 -14.33
N TRP A 265 14.65 17.49 -13.09
CA TRP A 265 15.15 18.18 -11.90
C TRP A 265 16.67 18.18 -11.81
N ALA A 266 17.33 17.08 -12.17
CA ALA A 266 18.79 17.01 -12.24
C ALA A 266 19.36 17.99 -13.27
N CYS A 267 18.76 18.11 -14.46
CA CYS A 267 19.15 19.11 -15.47
C CYS A 267 19.01 20.57 -14.99
N ARG A 268 18.11 20.83 -14.03
CA ARG A 268 17.90 22.16 -13.46
C ARG A 268 18.66 22.40 -12.15
N GLY A 269 19.45 21.43 -11.69
CA GLY A 269 20.14 21.52 -10.40
C GLY A 269 19.19 21.56 -9.20
N VAL A 270 17.93 21.11 -9.35
CA VAL A 270 16.93 21.10 -8.29
C VAL A 270 16.98 19.75 -7.58
N GLY A 271 17.54 19.69 -6.37
CA GLY A 271 17.63 18.45 -5.60
C GLY A 271 18.66 18.54 -4.48
N LEU A 272 18.88 17.44 -3.77
CA LEU A 272 19.89 17.36 -2.72
C LEU A 272 21.22 16.89 -3.31
N PRO A 273 22.35 17.40 -2.79
CA PRO A 273 23.67 16.88 -3.14
C PRO A 273 23.83 15.43 -2.64
N GLU A 274 24.73 14.68 -3.28
CA GLU A 274 25.03 13.27 -2.96
C GLU A 274 25.55 13.04 -1.53
N THR A 275 25.81 14.08 -0.76
CA THR A 275 26.28 14.01 0.63
C THR A 275 25.18 13.70 1.66
N SER A 276 23.90 13.69 1.27
CA SER A 276 22.78 13.44 2.20
C SER A 276 22.49 11.94 2.40
N LEU A 277 22.69 11.44 3.63
CA LEU A 277 22.82 10.01 3.94
C LEU A 277 21.56 9.29 4.48
N SER A 278 20.38 9.94 4.49
CA SER A 278 19.17 9.32 5.08
C SER A 278 18.23 8.74 4.03
N ASP A 279 17.56 7.63 4.38
CA ASP A 279 16.52 6.94 3.62
C ASP A 279 15.47 7.88 3.01
N LYS A 280 15.10 8.95 3.74
CA LYS A 280 14.12 9.95 3.28
C LYS A 280 14.65 10.83 2.15
N HIS A 281 15.97 11.02 2.11
CA HIS A 281 16.63 11.92 1.18
C HIS A 281 17.04 11.23 -0.11
N ARG A 282 17.27 9.90 -0.11
CA ARG A 282 17.69 9.13 -1.30
C ARG A 282 16.87 9.43 -2.56
N PRO A 283 15.52 9.51 -2.51
CA PRO A 283 14.75 9.84 -3.71
C PRO A 283 15.07 11.24 -4.26
N ARG A 284 15.47 12.20 -3.42
CA ARG A 284 15.76 13.60 -3.77
C ARG A 284 17.24 13.85 -4.10
N VAL A 285 18.11 12.87 -3.93
CA VAL A 285 19.53 12.98 -4.31
C VAL A 285 19.63 12.94 -5.82
N ASN A 286 20.20 13.99 -6.41
CA ASN A 286 20.48 14.01 -7.85
C ASN A 286 21.80 13.31 -8.13
N HIS A 287 21.78 12.48 -9.18
CA HIS A 287 22.99 11.83 -9.72
C HIS A 287 23.60 12.66 -10.86
N SER A 288 24.82 12.31 -11.28
CA SER A 288 25.40 12.84 -12.51
C SER A 288 24.50 12.56 -13.71
N LEU A 289 24.52 13.45 -14.71
CA LEU A 289 23.66 13.32 -15.90
C LEU A 289 23.92 12.02 -16.70
N ASP A 290 25.14 11.48 -16.62
CA ASP A 290 25.52 10.20 -17.24
C ASP A 290 24.83 8.99 -16.60
N THR A 291 24.43 9.13 -15.33
CA THR A 291 23.66 8.09 -14.62
C THR A 291 22.29 7.91 -15.26
N TYR A 292 21.73 8.96 -15.87
CA TYR A 292 20.44 8.92 -16.59
C TYR A 292 20.64 8.43 -18.04
N SER A 293 21.17 7.21 -18.15
CA SER A 293 21.41 6.48 -19.39
C SER A 293 20.28 5.48 -19.68
N PHE A 294 20.16 5.06 -20.93
CA PHE A 294 19.12 4.11 -21.36
C PHE A 294 19.25 2.74 -20.67
N LEU A 295 20.48 2.29 -20.39
CA LEU A 295 20.74 1.03 -19.70
C LEU A 295 20.26 1.07 -18.25
N ASN A 296 20.62 2.13 -17.51
CA ASN A 296 20.17 2.31 -16.12
C ASN A 296 18.66 2.50 -16.04
N TYR A 297 18.09 3.26 -16.98
CA TYR A 297 16.65 3.44 -17.12
C TYR A 297 15.92 2.10 -17.35
N SER A 298 16.42 1.25 -18.25
CA SER A 298 15.82 -0.05 -18.54
C SER A 298 15.96 -1.02 -17.37
N ALA A 299 17.14 -1.09 -16.75
CA ALA A 299 17.38 -1.89 -15.55
C ALA A 299 16.48 -1.47 -14.39
N TYR A 300 16.27 -0.16 -14.23
CA TYR A 300 15.29 0.38 -13.30
C TYR A 300 13.89 -0.04 -13.73
N ALA A 301 13.32 0.48 -14.83
CA ALA A 301 11.91 0.33 -15.20
C ALA A 301 11.42 -1.14 -15.22
N LEU A 302 12.29 -2.08 -15.60
CA LEU A 302 11.97 -3.51 -15.72
C LEU A 302 12.48 -4.38 -14.56
N TYR A 303 13.03 -3.77 -13.50
CA TYR A 303 13.59 -4.48 -12.34
C TYR A 303 12.61 -5.54 -11.81
N PRO A 304 12.95 -6.85 -11.80
CA PRO A 304 11.98 -7.94 -11.69
C PRO A 304 11.09 -7.88 -10.44
N PRO A 305 11.64 -7.63 -9.23
CA PRO A 305 10.81 -7.56 -8.02
C PRO A 305 9.75 -6.45 -8.07
N LEU A 306 10.02 -5.34 -8.76
CA LEU A 306 9.16 -4.16 -8.76
C LEU A 306 8.39 -3.96 -10.08
N TYR A 307 8.60 -4.83 -11.07
CA TYR A 307 7.90 -4.80 -12.35
C TYR A 307 6.49 -5.39 -12.26
N ILE A 308 6.33 -6.54 -11.58
CA ILE A 308 5.06 -7.28 -11.58
C ILE A 308 4.02 -6.61 -10.67
N ALA A 309 4.33 -6.45 -9.38
CA ALA A 309 3.43 -5.78 -8.44
C ALA A 309 4.13 -5.09 -7.26
N GLY A 310 5.47 -5.13 -7.19
CA GLY A 310 6.23 -4.70 -6.01
C GLY A 310 6.15 -3.19 -5.72
N PRO A 311 6.61 -2.76 -4.52
CA PRO A 311 6.46 -1.37 -4.13
C PRO A 311 7.13 -0.39 -5.11
N ILE A 312 6.54 0.78 -5.25
CA ILE A 312 6.99 1.81 -6.16
C ILE A 312 8.22 2.50 -5.57
N MET A 313 9.34 2.41 -6.29
CA MET A 313 10.60 3.07 -5.97
C MET A 313 10.94 4.08 -7.07
N THR A 314 11.49 5.24 -6.71
CA THR A 314 11.94 6.28 -7.67
C THR A 314 13.25 5.89 -8.35
N PHE A 315 13.56 6.49 -9.50
CA PHE A 315 14.83 6.23 -10.20
C PHE A 315 16.04 6.61 -9.35
N ASN A 316 15.99 7.79 -8.72
CA ASN A 316 17.10 8.27 -7.90
C ASN A 316 17.40 7.37 -6.71
N ASP A 317 16.38 6.87 -6.00
CA ASP A 317 16.55 5.93 -4.89
C ASP A 317 17.16 4.60 -5.37
N PHE A 318 16.67 4.04 -6.48
CA PHE A 318 17.21 2.80 -7.03
C PHE A 318 18.70 2.92 -7.41
N MET A 319 19.07 3.99 -8.12
CA MET A 319 20.46 4.23 -8.50
C MET A 319 21.35 4.54 -7.31
N TRP A 320 20.83 5.25 -6.30
CA TRP A 320 21.54 5.51 -5.06
C TRP A 320 21.88 4.20 -4.34
N GLN A 321 20.93 3.27 -4.21
CA GLN A 321 21.16 1.98 -3.56
C GLN A 321 22.10 1.05 -4.35
N LEU A 322 22.19 1.20 -5.68
CA LEU A 322 23.21 0.52 -6.47
C LEU A 322 24.60 1.17 -6.31
N LYS A 323 24.69 2.49 -6.19
CA LYS A 323 25.98 3.18 -6.01
C LYS A 323 26.53 3.02 -4.59
N ALA A 324 25.66 3.09 -3.59
CA ALA A 324 25.94 2.95 -2.17
C ALA A 324 25.01 1.87 -1.56
N PRO A 325 25.38 0.58 -1.67
CA PRO A 325 24.58 -0.54 -1.18
C PRO A 325 24.29 -0.46 0.31
N LEU A 326 23.04 -0.76 0.66
CA LEU A 326 22.60 -0.86 2.05
C LEU A 326 23.06 -2.17 2.67
N THR A 327 23.37 -2.13 3.97
CA THR A 327 23.67 -3.32 4.77
C THR A 327 22.38 -4.03 5.16
N ILE A 328 21.79 -4.79 4.24
CA ILE A 328 20.63 -5.66 4.50
C ILE A 328 21.14 -7.02 4.98
N THR A 329 20.98 -7.29 6.28
CA THR A 329 21.45 -8.56 6.86
C THR A 329 20.51 -9.71 6.49
N TRP A 330 21.05 -10.93 6.38
CA TRP A 330 20.27 -12.15 6.24
C TRP A 330 19.22 -12.32 7.36
N ARG A 331 19.53 -11.88 8.59
CA ARG A 331 18.57 -11.89 9.71
C ARG A 331 17.34 -11.01 9.42
N THR A 332 17.55 -9.84 8.79
CA THR A 332 16.46 -8.96 8.34
C THR A 332 15.60 -9.65 7.28
N VAL A 333 16.22 -10.30 6.30
CA VAL A 333 15.52 -11.03 5.23
C VAL A 333 14.70 -12.19 5.81
N LEU A 334 15.29 -13.01 6.69
CA LEU A 334 14.58 -14.10 7.37
C LEU A 334 13.45 -13.62 8.26
N GLY A 335 13.66 -12.55 9.04
CA GLY A 335 12.60 -11.97 9.85
C GLY A 335 11.43 -11.47 8.99
N TYR A 336 11.72 -10.92 7.81
CA TYR A 336 10.71 -10.48 6.87
C TYR A 336 10.01 -11.66 6.17
N LEU A 337 10.73 -12.73 5.84
CA LEU A 337 10.16 -13.99 5.36
C LEU A 337 9.19 -14.58 6.39
N GLY A 338 9.56 -14.62 7.67
CA GLY A 338 8.68 -15.05 8.75
C GLY A 338 7.39 -14.24 8.81
N ARG A 339 7.47 -12.91 8.70
CA ARG A 339 6.28 -12.03 8.61
C ARG A 339 5.42 -12.36 7.39
N PHE A 340 6.03 -12.57 6.23
CA PHE A 340 5.32 -12.94 5.00
C PHE A 340 4.58 -14.28 5.15
N VAL A 341 5.23 -15.31 5.70
CA VAL A 341 4.61 -16.62 5.97
C VAL A 341 3.44 -16.48 6.94
N VAL A 342 3.59 -15.72 8.03
CA VAL A 342 2.49 -15.45 8.97
C VAL A 342 1.31 -14.77 8.28
N CYS A 343 1.55 -13.79 7.40
CA CYS A 343 0.49 -13.14 6.64
C CYS A 343 -0.26 -14.11 5.70
N ILE A 344 0.47 -14.98 4.99
CA ILE A 344 -0.15 -16.03 4.15
C ILE A 344 -0.98 -16.97 5.01
N MET A 345 -0.41 -17.49 6.10
CA MET A 345 -1.11 -18.45 6.96
C MET A 345 -2.35 -17.83 7.61
N THR A 346 -2.28 -16.53 7.97
CA THR A 346 -3.44 -15.79 8.47
C THR A 346 -4.54 -15.72 7.42
N LEU A 347 -4.20 -15.38 6.16
CA LEU A 347 -5.17 -15.32 5.08
C LEU A 347 -5.73 -16.72 4.75
N GLU A 348 -4.88 -17.74 4.64
CA GLU A 348 -5.34 -19.12 4.41
C GLU A 348 -6.26 -19.60 5.54
N MET A 349 -5.94 -19.32 6.80
CA MET A 349 -6.80 -19.65 7.94
C MET A 349 -8.16 -18.94 7.83
N ILE A 350 -8.18 -17.65 7.50
CA ILE A 350 -9.44 -16.91 7.28
C ILE A 350 -10.25 -17.56 6.16
N LEU A 351 -9.64 -17.88 5.01
CA LEU A 351 -10.34 -18.46 3.86
C LEU A 351 -10.87 -19.89 4.11
N HIS A 352 -10.30 -20.64 5.05
CA HIS A 352 -10.82 -21.96 5.45
C HIS A 352 -11.90 -21.88 6.53
N LEU A 353 -11.88 -20.84 7.37
CA LEU A 353 -12.80 -20.71 8.51
C LEU A 353 -14.00 -19.80 8.21
N MET A 354 -13.83 -18.78 7.37
CA MET A 354 -14.79 -17.71 7.13
C MET A 354 -14.97 -17.45 5.62
N TYR A 355 -15.99 -18.08 5.01
CA TYR A 355 -16.27 -18.06 3.58
C TYR A 355 -16.97 -16.77 3.10
N VAL A 356 -16.53 -15.62 3.62
CA VAL A 356 -17.22 -14.35 3.44
C VAL A 356 -17.16 -13.81 2.02
N VAL A 357 -16.18 -14.23 1.20
CA VAL A 357 -16.10 -13.83 -0.22
C VAL A 357 -17.12 -14.62 -1.02
N ALA A 358 -17.22 -15.93 -0.81
CA ALA A 358 -18.22 -16.79 -1.44
C ALA A 358 -19.65 -16.35 -1.06
N ILE A 359 -19.90 -16.08 0.23
CA ILE A 359 -21.18 -15.54 0.71
C ILE A 359 -21.51 -14.24 -0.02
N LYS A 360 -20.51 -13.36 -0.16
CA LYS A 360 -20.68 -12.06 -0.81
C LYS A 360 -21.03 -12.21 -2.29
N ASP A 361 -20.21 -12.94 -3.03
CA ASP A 361 -20.30 -13.05 -4.49
C ASP A 361 -21.58 -13.78 -4.92
N ARG A 362 -22.08 -14.69 -4.07
CA ARG A 362 -23.34 -15.41 -4.29
C ARG A 362 -24.56 -14.73 -3.68
N ARG A 363 -24.39 -13.56 -3.04
CA ARG A 363 -25.45 -12.84 -2.33
C ARG A 363 -26.19 -13.72 -1.32
N ALA A 364 -25.48 -14.65 -0.68
CA ALA A 364 -26.04 -15.66 0.21
C ALA A 364 -26.25 -15.14 1.65
N TRP A 365 -26.81 -13.93 1.76
CA TRP A 365 -27.01 -13.20 3.01
C TRP A 365 -28.48 -12.93 3.31
N VAL A 366 -29.39 -13.59 2.59
CA VAL A 366 -30.83 -13.48 2.81
C VAL A 366 -31.16 -13.94 4.23
N GLY A 367 -31.91 -13.13 4.97
CA GLY A 367 -32.29 -13.41 6.36
C GLY A 367 -31.21 -13.12 7.40
N TYR A 368 -30.04 -12.60 7.00
CA TYR A 368 -29.01 -12.19 7.96
C TYR A 368 -29.45 -10.97 8.76
N SER A 369 -29.16 -11.01 10.06
CA SER A 369 -29.27 -9.88 10.96
C SER A 369 -28.27 -8.76 10.59
N ALA A 370 -28.50 -7.57 11.14
CA ALA A 370 -27.59 -6.43 10.97
C ALA A 370 -26.15 -6.77 11.43
N ALA A 371 -25.99 -7.55 12.50
CA ALA A 371 -24.69 -7.97 13.01
C ALA A 371 -23.96 -8.89 12.04
N GLU A 372 -24.65 -9.90 11.50
CA GLU A 372 -24.11 -10.85 10.52
C GLU A 372 -23.67 -10.15 9.23
N LEU A 373 -24.52 -9.26 8.69
CA LEU A 373 -24.18 -8.45 7.52
C LEU A 373 -22.95 -7.57 7.75
N CYS A 374 -22.89 -6.89 8.90
CA CYS A 374 -21.74 -6.05 9.25
C CYS A 374 -20.45 -6.86 9.39
N MET A 375 -20.51 -8.06 9.97
CA MET A 375 -19.34 -8.93 10.10
C MET A 375 -18.88 -9.49 8.76
N VAL A 376 -19.80 -9.91 7.88
CA VAL A 376 -19.48 -10.32 6.51
C VAL A 376 -18.80 -9.15 5.76
N GLY A 377 -19.34 -7.93 5.90
CA GLY A 377 -18.74 -6.73 5.31
C GLY A 377 -17.35 -6.43 5.86
N PHE A 378 -17.19 -6.40 7.19
CA PHE A 378 -15.91 -6.12 7.85
C PHE A 378 -14.83 -7.12 7.45
N TRP A 379 -15.12 -8.42 7.48
CA TRP A 379 -14.14 -9.44 7.10
C TRP A 379 -13.81 -9.45 5.62
N ASN A 380 -14.75 -9.08 4.74
CA ASN A 380 -14.42 -8.83 3.34
C ASN A 380 -13.40 -7.69 3.19
N LEU A 381 -13.53 -6.60 3.97
CA LEU A 381 -12.52 -5.52 3.96
C LEU A 381 -11.15 -6.00 4.49
N ILE A 382 -11.14 -6.85 5.52
CA ILE A 382 -9.90 -7.49 6.00
C ILE A 382 -9.27 -8.38 4.94
N ILE A 383 -10.06 -9.17 4.20
CA ILE A 383 -9.57 -9.99 3.09
C ILE A 383 -9.03 -9.10 1.95
N VAL A 384 -9.70 -7.98 1.63
CA VAL A 384 -9.19 -7.00 0.65
C VAL A 384 -7.85 -6.42 1.09
N TRP A 385 -7.67 -6.14 2.38
CA TRP A 385 -6.38 -5.70 2.91
C TRP A 385 -5.30 -6.80 2.81
N LEU A 386 -5.61 -8.03 3.25
CA LEU A 386 -4.67 -9.15 3.23
C LEU A 386 -4.28 -9.59 1.81
N LYS A 387 -5.24 -9.64 0.87
CA LYS A 387 -4.99 -10.07 -0.51
C LYS A 387 -4.05 -9.14 -1.27
N LEU A 388 -3.94 -7.87 -0.86
CA LEU A 388 -2.99 -6.91 -1.40
C LEU A 388 -1.68 -6.89 -0.60
N LEU A 389 -1.76 -7.01 0.73
CA LEU A 389 -0.61 -7.10 1.62
C LEU A 389 0.33 -8.25 1.23
N VAL A 390 -0.22 -9.45 0.99
CA VAL A 390 0.55 -10.67 0.74
C VAL A 390 1.42 -10.55 -0.52
N PRO A 391 0.89 -10.22 -1.72
CA PRO A 391 1.72 -10.00 -2.91
C PRO A 391 2.76 -8.90 -2.72
N TRP A 392 2.39 -7.75 -2.13
CA TRP A 392 3.36 -6.66 -1.91
C TRP A 392 4.50 -7.06 -0.98
N ARG A 393 4.20 -7.85 0.07
CA ARG A 393 5.23 -8.42 0.94
C ARG A 393 6.12 -9.41 0.20
N PHE A 394 5.57 -10.27 -0.67
CA PHE A 394 6.37 -11.19 -1.47
C PHE A 394 7.39 -10.45 -2.35
N PHE A 395 6.94 -9.45 -3.11
CA PHE A 395 7.80 -8.70 -4.00
C PHE A 395 8.82 -7.83 -3.26
N ARG A 396 8.45 -7.27 -2.10
CA ARG A 396 9.42 -6.60 -1.22
C ARG A 396 10.44 -7.58 -0.64
N LEU A 397 10.02 -8.78 -0.23
CA LEU A 397 10.94 -9.83 0.25
C LEU A 397 11.98 -10.19 -0.82
N TRP A 398 11.54 -10.33 -2.08
CA TRP A 398 12.44 -10.57 -3.20
C TRP A 398 13.43 -9.39 -3.37
N ALA A 399 12.97 -8.15 -3.34
CA ALA A 399 13.86 -6.99 -3.42
C ALA A 399 14.88 -6.93 -2.27
N LEU A 400 14.45 -7.23 -1.03
CA LEU A 400 15.33 -7.28 0.14
C LEU A 400 16.40 -8.37 0.02
N ALA A 401 16.02 -9.56 -0.46
CA ALA A 401 16.95 -10.63 -0.76
C ALA A 401 17.95 -10.23 -1.87
N ASP A 402 17.55 -9.33 -2.76
CA ASP A 402 18.44 -8.75 -3.78
C ASP A 402 19.37 -7.64 -3.25
N GLY A 403 19.15 -7.14 -2.04
CA GLY A 403 19.92 -6.03 -1.46
C GLY A 403 19.37 -4.65 -1.78
N ILE A 404 18.12 -4.55 -2.23
CA ILE A 404 17.39 -3.30 -2.46
C ILE A 404 16.27 -3.19 -1.41
N ASP A 405 16.16 -2.04 -0.74
CA ASP A 405 15.15 -1.76 0.28
C ASP A 405 14.07 -0.80 -0.27
N PRO A 406 12.99 -1.32 -0.87
CA PRO A 406 11.84 -0.50 -1.27
C PRO A 406 10.93 -0.18 -0.09
N PRO A 407 10.11 0.89 -0.17
CA PRO A 407 9.15 1.22 0.89
C PRO A 407 8.18 0.08 1.20
N GLU A 408 7.88 -0.14 2.48
CA GLU A 408 6.79 -1.03 2.92
C GLU A 408 5.43 -0.42 2.56
N ASN A 409 4.59 -1.21 1.88
CA ASN A 409 3.31 -0.72 1.35
C ASN A 409 2.18 -0.65 2.38
N MET A 410 2.23 -1.49 3.40
CA MET A 410 1.23 -1.53 4.46
C MET A 410 1.92 -1.46 5.81
N VAL A 411 1.95 -0.25 6.36
CA VAL A 411 2.63 0.02 7.64
C VAL A 411 1.71 -0.14 8.85
N ARG A 412 0.39 -0.25 8.62
CA ARG A 412 -0.65 -0.46 9.64
C ARG A 412 -1.70 -1.45 9.12
N CYS A 413 -2.35 -2.16 10.05
CA CYS A 413 -3.55 -2.95 9.74
C CYS A 413 -4.70 -2.02 9.37
N MET A 414 -5.56 -2.42 8.44
CA MET A 414 -6.76 -1.66 8.06
C MET A 414 -7.62 -1.31 9.29
N ALA A 415 -7.80 -2.26 10.22
CA ALA A 415 -8.51 -2.06 11.48
C ALA A 415 -7.73 -1.25 12.54
N ASN A 416 -6.51 -0.78 12.26
CA ASN A 416 -5.72 0.11 13.11
C ASN A 416 -5.55 1.49 12.44
N ASN A 417 -6.65 2.03 11.89
CA ASN A 417 -6.74 3.38 11.34
C ASN A 417 -8.11 3.99 11.65
N TYR A 418 -8.12 5.11 12.38
CA TYR A 418 -9.33 5.87 12.71
C TYR A 418 -9.42 7.20 11.94
N SER A 419 -8.35 7.58 11.24
CA SER A 419 -8.27 8.79 10.40
C SER A 419 -8.24 8.38 8.92
N PRO A 420 -9.17 8.86 8.08
CA PRO A 420 -9.14 8.71 6.63
C PRO A 420 -7.82 9.20 6.02
N LEU A 421 -7.32 10.36 6.45
CA LEU A 421 -6.02 10.87 6.00
C LEU A 421 -4.87 9.94 6.39
N GLY A 422 -4.87 9.44 7.63
CA GLY A 422 -3.89 8.48 8.11
C GLY A 422 -3.92 7.17 7.34
N PHE A 423 -5.13 6.65 7.10
CA PHE A 423 -5.38 5.45 6.30
C PHE A 423 -4.75 5.56 4.90
N TRP A 424 -5.02 6.62 4.15
CA TRP A 424 -4.47 6.79 2.80
C TRP A 424 -2.95 7.03 2.74
N ARG A 425 -2.34 7.49 3.85
CA ARG A 425 -0.88 7.58 3.97
C ARG A 425 -0.24 6.24 4.34
N ALA A 426 -0.96 5.39 5.08
CA ALA A 426 -0.50 4.07 5.49
C ALA A 426 -0.78 2.97 4.45
N TRP A 427 -1.83 3.13 3.66
CA TRP A 427 -2.27 2.22 2.60
C TRP A 427 -1.50 2.46 1.31
N HIS A 428 -0.97 1.39 0.71
CA HIS A 428 -0.16 1.45 -0.51
C HIS A 428 0.91 2.56 -0.45
N ARG A 429 1.63 2.62 0.68
CA ARG A 429 2.48 3.76 1.06
C ARG A 429 3.51 4.15 -0.01
N SER A 430 4.08 3.19 -0.76
CA SER A 430 5.02 3.54 -1.84
C SER A 430 4.35 4.39 -2.92
N TYR A 431 3.07 4.11 -3.23
CA TYR A 431 2.28 4.88 -4.18
C TYR A 431 1.94 6.25 -3.62
N ASN A 432 1.57 6.35 -2.34
CA ASN A 432 1.35 7.63 -1.67
C ASN A 432 2.61 8.52 -1.74
N LEU A 433 3.78 7.97 -1.42
CA LEU A 433 5.07 8.69 -1.50
C LEU A 433 5.36 9.16 -2.93
N TRP A 434 5.04 8.34 -3.92
CA TRP A 434 5.17 8.67 -5.34
C TRP A 434 4.24 9.83 -5.73
N ILE A 435 2.95 9.75 -5.40
CA ILE A 435 1.95 10.80 -5.65
C ILE A 435 2.40 12.11 -5.01
N VAL A 436 2.84 12.05 -3.76
CA VAL A 436 3.29 13.24 -3.03
C VAL A 436 4.44 13.91 -3.77
N ARG A 437 5.42 13.13 -4.24
CA ARG A 437 6.61 13.64 -4.93
C ARG A 437 6.32 14.19 -6.32
N TYR A 438 5.54 13.49 -7.14
CA TYR A 438 5.42 13.79 -8.57
C TYR A 438 4.13 14.53 -8.95
N ILE A 439 3.13 14.57 -8.04
CA ILE A 439 1.86 15.29 -8.27
C ILE A 439 1.67 16.37 -7.20
N TYR A 440 1.59 16.01 -5.92
CA TYR A 440 1.19 16.94 -4.86
C TYR A 440 2.16 18.12 -4.68
N VAL A 441 3.46 17.84 -4.54
CA VAL A 441 4.49 18.89 -4.32
C VAL A 441 4.64 19.80 -5.55
N PRO A 442 4.78 19.28 -6.79
CA PRO A 442 4.91 20.13 -7.99
C PRO A 442 3.70 21.05 -8.23
N LEU A 443 2.50 20.64 -7.82
CA LEU A 443 1.27 21.44 -7.95
C LEU A 443 1.05 22.44 -6.80
N GLY A 444 2.00 22.55 -5.88
CA GLY A 444 1.87 23.44 -4.72
C GLY A 444 0.76 23.00 -3.76
N GLY A 445 0.53 21.68 -3.62
CA GLY A 445 -0.55 21.11 -2.81
C GLY A 445 -0.59 21.60 -1.36
N ALA A 446 0.55 22.07 -0.81
CA ALA A 446 0.60 22.72 0.49
C ALA A 446 -0.27 23.99 0.58
N ARG A 447 -0.39 24.74 -0.52
CA ARG A 447 -1.24 25.95 -0.64
C ARG A 447 -2.67 25.60 -1.04
N ASN A 448 -2.87 24.64 -1.94
CA ASN A 448 -4.18 24.28 -2.50
C ASN A 448 -4.61 22.85 -2.16
N ARG A 449 -4.78 22.55 -0.86
CA ARG A 449 -4.98 21.17 -0.37
C ARG A 449 -6.20 20.46 -0.97
N VAL A 450 -7.32 21.17 -1.12
CA VAL A 450 -8.57 20.60 -1.64
C VAL A 450 -8.44 20.27 -3.13
N ALA A 451 -8.02 21.23 -3.96
CA ALA A 451 -7.83 21.02 -5.39
C ALA A 451 -6.79 19.93 -5.69
N ALA A 452 -5.68 19.92 -4.94
CA ALA A 452 -4.67 18.87 -5.04
C ALA A 452 -5.25 17.50 -4.68
N SER A 453 -6.11 17.41 -3.65
CA SER A 453 -6.75 16.14 -3.26
C SER A 453 -7.69 15.62 -4.36
N VAL A 454 -8.54 16.48 -4.93
CA VAL A 454 -9.46 16.11 -6.02
C VAL A 454 -8.69 15.59 -7.24
N LEU A 455 -7.61 16.29 -7.63
CA LEU A 455 -6.78 15.86 -8.75
C LEU A 455 -6.07 14.53 -8.47
N ILE A 456 -5.55 14.35 -7.25
CA ILE A 456 -4.90 13.11 -6.83
C ILE A 456 -5.87 11.95 -6.89
N PHE A 457 -7.06 12.06 -6.30
CA PHE A 457 -8.05 10.98 -6.33
C PHE A 457 -8.57 10.70 -7.74
N THR A 458 -8.65 11.73 -8.59
CA THR A 458 -8.97 11.55 -10.02
C THR A 458 -7.89 10.76 -10.72
N PHE A 459 -6.61 11.10 -10.52
CA PHE A 459 -5.49 10.33 -11.06
C PHE A 459 -5.47 8.89 -10.54
N VAL A 460 -5.69 8.69 -9.23
CA VAL A 460 -5.74 7.36 -8.61
C VAL A 460 -6.83 6.50 -9.25
N ALA A 461 -8.03 7.06 -9.47
CA ALA A 461 -9.11 6.35 -10.15
C ALA A 461 -8.70 5.97 -11.59
N LEU A 462 -8.26 6.94 -12.39
CA LEU A 462 -7.86 6.72 -13.79
C LEU A 462 -6.68 5.75 -13.94
N TRP A 463 -5.76 5.72 -12.98
CA TRP A 463 -4.63 4.79 -12.97
C TRP A 463 -5.03 3.35 -12.65
N HIS A 464 -6.09 3.16 -11.87
CA HIS A 464 -6.58 1.84 -11.51
C HIS A 464 -7.49 1.23 -12.58
N ASP A 465 -8.49 1.98 -13.05
CA ASP A 465 -9.47 1.56 -14.05
C ASP A 465 -10.21 2.80 -14.59
N LEU A 466 -10.53 2.84 -15.89
CA LEU A 466 -11.33 3.90 -16.51
C LEU A 466 -12.84 3.80 -16.21
N SER A 467 -13.25 2.87 -15.34
CA SER A 467 -14.63 2.74 -14.89
C SER A 467 -15.13 3.99 -14.15
N PHE A 468 -16.24 4.56 -14.64
CA PHE A 468 -16.96 5.65 -13.97
C PHE A 468 -17.33 5.34 -12.51
N LYS A 469 -17.51 4.05 -12.17
CA LYS A 469 -17.78 3.62 -10.79
C LYS A 469 -16.62 3.94 -9.86
N LEU A 470 -15.39 3.72 -10.31
CA LEU A 470 -14.19 3.98 -9.51
C LEU A 470 -13.92 5.48 -9.37
N LEU A 471 -14.21 6.25 -10.42
CA LEU A 471 -14.13 7.71 -10.38
C LEU A 471 -15.14 8.30 -9.38
N ALA A 472 -16.40 7.88 -9.44
CA ALA A 472 -17.43 8.29 -8.50
C ALA A 472 -17.06 7.91 -7.05
N TRP A 473 -16.50 6.71 -6.86
CA TRP A 473 -15.99 6.29 -5.55
C TRP A 473 -14.83 7.18 -5.07
N GLY A 474 -13.87 7.53 -5.93
CA GLY A 474 -12.73 8.39 -5.58
C GLY A 474 -13.17 9.80 -5.15
N TRP A 475 -14.20 10.35 -5.80
CA TRP A 475 -14.79 11.62 -5.41
C TRP A 475 -15.58 11.53 -4.10
N LEU A 476 -16.32 10.44 -3.88
CA LEU A 476 -17.02 10.19 -2.62
C LEU A 476 -16.03 10.10 -1.44
N VAL A 477 -14.90 9.41 -1.63
CA VAL A 477 -13.83 9.34 -0.62
C VAL A 477 -13.22 10.73 -0.37
N SER A 478 -13.03 11.53 -1.41
CA SER A 478 -12.54 12.90 -1.27
C SER A 478 -13.48 13.76 -0.43
N LEU A 479 -14.80 13.59 -0.62
CA LEU A 479 -15.83 14.24 0.18
C LEU A 479 -15.78 13.79 1.65
N PHE A 480 -15.57 12.50 1.91
CA PHE A 480 -15.50 11.93 3.27
C PHE A 480 -14.28 12.37 4.08
N ILE A 481 -13.26 12.96 3.44
CA ILE A 481 -12.14 13.58 4.14
C ILE A 481 -12.52 14.97 4.69
N LEU A 482 -13.49 15.68 4.09
CA LEU A 482 -13.84 17.04 4.49
C LEU A 482 -14.36 17.16 5.92
N PRO A 483 -15.20 16.26 6.46
CA PRO A 483 -15.61 16.31 7.87
C PRO A 483 -14.42 16.26 8.83
N GLU A 484 -13.43 15.40 8.56
CA GLU A 484 -12.21 15.33 9.38
C GLU A 484 -11.42 16.64 9.32
N VAL A 485 -11.25 17.20 8.12
CA VAL A 485 -10.54 18.48 7.93
C VAL A 485 -11.28 19.64 8.62
N GLY A 486 -12.61 19.69 8.50
CA GLY A 486 -13.47 20.67 9.15
C GLY A 486 -13.42 20.55 10.68
N ALA A 487 -13.48 19.32 11.21
CA ALA A 487 -13.37 19.08 12.65
C ALA A 487 -12.00 19.54 13.19
N ARG A 488 -10.90 19.24 12.49
CA ARG A 488 -9.55 19.70 12.85
C ARG A 488 -9.41 21.23 12.79
N TYR A 489 -10.16 21.88 11.89
CA TYR A 489 -10.18 23.35 11.78
C TYR A 489 -11.00 24.01 12.89
N LEU A 490 -12.18 23.47 13.22
CA LEU A 490 -13.09 24.02 14.22
C LEU A 490 -12.63 23.73 15.66
N LEU A 491 -12.03 22.55 15.89
CA LEU A 491 -11.54 22.09 17.19
C LEU A 491 -10.03 21.82 17.11
N PRO A 492 -9.20 22.86 16.88
CA PRO A 492 -7.76 22.69 16.75
C PRO A 492 -7.16 22.19 18.07
N ALA A 493 -6.33 21.16 17.99
CA ALA A 493 -5.68 20.58 19.16
C ALA A 493 -4.79 21.59 19.89
N SER A 494 -4.18 22.53 19.17
CA SER A 494 -3.38 23.61 19.77
C SER A 494 -4.14 24.45 20.80
N LYS A 495 -5.49 24.49 20.73
CA LYS A 495 -6.34 25.25 21.66
C LYS A 495 -7.07 24.36 22.67
N PHE A 496 -7.52 23.18 22.25
CA PHE A 496 -8.40 22.33 23.04
C PHE A 496 -7.76 21.03 23.52
N GLY A 497 -6.55 20.74 23.08
CA GLY A 497 -5.93 19.44 23.23
C GLY A 497 -5.64 19.02 24.67
N ASP A 498 -5.35 19.97 25.55
CA ASP A 498 -5.09 19.69 26.98
C ASP A 498 -6.38 19.41 27.77
N ARG A 499 -7.56 19.54 27.14
CA ARG A 499 -8.84 19.26 27.80
C ARG A 499 -9.10 17.76 27.80
N ALA A 500 -9.43 17.20 28.97
CA ALA A 500 -9.72 15.76 29.12
C ALA A 500 -10.83 15.25 28.18
N TRP A 501 -11.84 16.08 27.86
CA TRP A 501 -12.92 15.73 26.95
C TRP A 501 -12.49 15.64 25.48
N TYR A 502 -11.39 16.30 25.10
CA TYR A 502 -10.96 16.44 23.70
C TYR A 502 -10.66 15.07 23.07
N ARG A 503 -10.00 14.18 23.81
CA ARG A 503 -9.75 12.80 23.39
C ARG A 503 -11.06 12.05 23.09
N HIS A 504 -12.09 12.23 23.91
CA HIS A 504 -13.36 11.53 23.71
C HIS A 504 -14.13 12.09 22.50
N VAL A 505 -14.13 13.41 22.31
CA VAL A 505 -14.69 14.03 21.09
C VAL A 505 -13.93 13.59 19.84
N GLY A 506 -12.60 13.53 19.91
CA GLY A 506 -11.76 12.98 18.84
C GLY A 506 -12.09 11.52 18.53
N ALA A 507 -12.36 10.69 19.54
CA ALA A 507 -12.78 9.31 19.35
C ALA A 507 -14.16 9.20 18.71
N VAL A 508 -15.13 10.05 19.09
CA VAL A 508 -16.43 10.13 18.39
C VAL A 508 -16.24 10.48 16.92
N GLY A 509 -15.39 11.48 16.61
CA GLY A 509 -15.01 11.80 15.23
C GLY A 509 -14.36 10.62 14.50
N GLY A 510 -13.51 9.87 15.20
CA GLY A 510 -12.91 8.62 14.70
C GLY A 510 -13.96 7.55 14.37
N VAL A 511 -15.01 7.39 15.18
CA VAL A 511 -16.10 6.43 14.92
C VAL A 511 -16.81 6.80 13.62
N LEU A 512 -17.18 8.07 13.47
CA LEU A 512 -17.82 8.57 12.25
C LEU A 512 -16.95 8.34 11.02
N ASN A 513 -15.65 8.62 11.15
CA ASN A 513 -14.66 8.39 10.10
C ASN A 513 -14.56 6.91 9.70
N VAL A 514 -14.47 6.00 10.67
CA VAL A 514 -14.41 4.55 10.41
C VAL A 514 -15.69 4.08 9.72
N LEU A 515 -16.86 4.50 10.20
CA LEU A 515 -18.14 4.16 9.58
C LEU A 515 -18.22 4.66 8.14
N MET A 516 -17.89 5.94 7.88
CA MET A 516 -17.89 6.50 6.52
C MET A 516 -16.92 5.74 5.60
N MET A 517 -15.70 5.46 6.06
CA MET A 517 -14.71 4.72 5.28
C MET A 517 -15.14 3.28 5.02
N MET A 518 -15.72 2.60 6.01
CA MET A 518 -16.28 1.25 5.82
C MET A 518 -17.41 1.28 4.80
N THR A 519 -18.38 2.19 4.93
CA THR A 519 -19.49 2.37 3.99
C THR A 519 -18.98 2.62 2.57
N ALA A 520 -18.05 3.57 2.37
CA ALA A 520 -17.50 3.89 1.06
C ALA A 520 -16.88 2.67 0.37
N ASN A 521 -16.08 1.90 1.12
CA ASN A 521 -15.37 0.75 0.58
C ASN A 521 -16.27 -0.47 0.40
N LEU A 522 -17.30 -0.62 1.25
CA LEU A 522 -18.32 -1.66 1.06
C LEU A 522 -19.14 -1.43 -0.20
N VAL A 523 -19.56 -0.18 -0.47
CA VAL A 523 -20.22 0.21 -1.72
C VAL A 523 -19.28 -0.04 -2.92
N GLY A 524 -18.03 0.42 -2.83
CA GLY A 524 -17.10 0.42 -3.97
C GLY A 524 -16.55 -0.95 -4.35
N PHE A 525 -16.23 -1.81 -3.36
CA PHE A 525 -15.44 -3.03 -3.60
C PHE A 525 -16.08 -4.32 -3.05
N VAL A 526 -17.12 -4.23 -2.22
CA VAL A 526 -17.67 -5.40 -1.51
C VAL A 526 -19.08 -5.72 -2.00
N ILE A 527 -20.11 -5.05 -1.47
CA ILE A 527 -21.52 -5.44 -1.64
C ILE A 527 -22.29 -4.61 -2.69
N GLY A 528 -21.71 -3.50 -3.16
CA GLY A 528 -22.36 -2.63 -4.14
C GLY A 528 -23.50 -1.79 -3.54
N THR A 529 -24.18 -1.00 -4.38
CA THR A 529 -25.28 -0.11 -3.96
C THR A 529 -26.48 -0.88 -3.42
N ASP A 530 -26.85 -1.98 -4.08
CA ASP A 530 -28.04 -2.75 -3.73
C ASP A 530 -27.87 -3.48 -2.39
N GLY A 531 -26.70 -4.11 -2.19
CA GLY A 531 -26.38 -4.74 -0.91
C GLY A 531 -26.25 -3.73 0.23
N MET A 532 -25.75 -2.52 -0.06
CA MET A 532 -25.67 -1.44 0.93
C MET A 532 -27.03 -0.89 1.30
N LYS A 533 -27.95 -0.76 0.34
CA LYS A 533 -29.34 -0.37 0.61
C LYS A 533 -30.00 -1.39 1.54
N TYR A 534 -29.88 -2.69 1.22
CA TYR A 534 -30.39 -3.75 2.07
C TYR A 534 -29.78 -3.71 3.48
N MET A 535 -28.46 -3.53 3.58
CA MET A 535 -27.78 -3.43 4.88
C MET A 535 -28.27 -2.22 5.69
N MET A 536 -28.47 -1.06 5.05
CA MET A 536 -28.98 0.14 5.72
C MET A 536 -30.44 -0.03 6.16
N GLU A 537 -31.28 -0.69 5.38
CA GLU A 537 -32.65 -1.04 5.77
C GLU A 537 -32.67 -1.95 6.99
N GLN A 538 -31.78 -2.94 7.08
CA GLN A 538 -31.67 -3.81 8.26
C GLN A 538 -31.14 -3.08 9.50
N ILE A 539 -30.21 -2.14 9.32
CA ILE A 539 -29.61 -1.37 10.41
C ILE A 539 -30.57 -0.29 10.95
N VAL A 540 -31.22 0.48 10.08
CA VAL A 540 -32.00 1.66 10.49
C VAL A 540 -33.50 1.37 10.51
N GLY A 541 -33.98 0.38 9.73
CA GLY A 541 -35.39 0.05 9.61
C GLY A 541 -35.96 -0.77 10.78
N SER A 542 -35.14 -1.19 11.75
CA SER A 542 -35.60 -1.96 12.91
C SER A 542 -34.97 -1.47 14.22
N TRP A 543 -35.70 -1.61 15.33
CA TRP A 543 -35.18 -1.28 16.66
C TRP A 543 -33.97 -2.15 17.05
N GLN A 544 -33.96 -3.41 16.62
CA GLN A 544 -32.81 -4.31 16.80
C GLN A 544 -31.57 -3.80 16.06
N GLY A 545 -31.74 -3.34 14.81
CA GLY A 545 -30.67 -2.75 14.02
C GLY A 545 -30.09 -1.48 14.67
N ILE A 546 -30.95 -0.58 15.17
CA ILE A 546 -30.51 0.64 15.86
C ILE A 546 -29.72 0.31 17.13
N ARG A 547 -30.22 -0.64 17.95
CA ARG A 547 -29.50 -1.12 19.13
C ARG A 547 -28.13 -1.70 18.78
N PHE A 548 -28.07 -2.49 17.70
CA PHE A 548 -26.81 -3.02 17.20
C PHE A 548 -25.87 -1.90 16.74
N LEU A 549 -26.36 -0.89 16.02
CA LEU A 549 -25.55 0.24 15.56
C LEU A 549 -24.95 1.01 16.75
N LEU A 550 -25.75 1.31 17.78
CA LEU A 550 -25.26 1.96 18.99
C LEU A 550 -24.19 1.12 19.70
N PHE A 551 -24.41 -0.19 19.80
CA PHE A 551 -23.42 -1.12 20.34
C PHE A 551 -22.14 -1.16 19.52
N ALA A 552 -22.25 -1.21 18.19
CA ALA A 552 -21.11 -1.19 17.28
C ALA A 552 -20.32 0.13 17.39
N CYS A 553 -21.00 1.28 17.46
CA CYS A 553 -20.39 2.58 17.71
C CYS A 553 -19.61 2.61 19.04
N ALA A 554 -20.17 2.04 20.11
CA ALA A 554 -19.49 1.93 21.39
C ALA A 554 -18.23 1.04 21.30
N CYS A 555 -18.31 -0.10 20.60
CA CYS A 555 -17.16 -0.98 20.38
C CYS A 555 -16.08 -0.30 19.55
N LEU A 556 -16.45 0.41 18.48
CA LEU A 556 -15.53 1.19 17.66
C LEU A 556 -14.86 2.30 18.47
N PHE A 557 -15.62 2.99 19.32
CA PHE A 557 -15.10 4.01 20.23
C PHE A 557 -14.00 3.44 21.12
N VAL A 558 -14.25 2.29 21.75
CA VAL A 558 -13.24 1.57 22.56
C VAL A 558 -12.01 1.22 21.72
N GLY A 559 -12.22 0.69 20.51
CA GLY A 559 -11.12 0.39 19.58
C GLY A 559 -10.27 1.62 19.26
N ILE A 560 -10.90 2.77 19.01
CA ILE A 560 -10.20 4.03 18.72
C ILE A 560 -9.44 4.55 19.93
N GLN A 561 -9.97 4.41 21.15
CA GLN A 561 -9.23 4.78 22.36
C GLN A 561 -7.95 3.96 22.53
N ILE A 562 -8.00 2.65 22.22
CA ILE A 562 -6.80 1.81 22.19
C ILE A 562 -5.84 2.27 21.08
N MET A 563 -6.35 2.64 19.90
CA MET A 563 -5.51 3.16 18.82
C MET A 563 -4.82 4.46 19.22
N PHE A 564 -5.49 5.38 19.93
CA PHE A 564 -4.88 6.61 20.44
C PHE A 564 -3.73 6.30 21.40
N GLU A 565 -3.95 5.44 22.39
CA GLU A 565 -2.88 5.10 23.34
C GLU A 565 -1.73 4.34 22.67
N TYR A 566 -2.03 3.56 21.63
CA TYR A 566 -1.00 2.94 20.80
C TYR A 566 -0.18 3.97 20.01
N ARG A 567 -0.78 5.08 19.53
CA ARG A 567 -0.05 6.20 18.91
C ARG A 567 0.82 6.93 19.94
N GLU A 568 0.31 7.19 21.13
CA GLU A 568 1.09 7.78 22.22
C GLU A 568 2.29 6.90 22.61
N GLU A 569 2.12 5.58 22.62
CA GLU A 569 3.20 4.65 22.89
C GLU A 569 4.27 4.63 21.79
N GLU A 570 3.87 4.78 20.52
CA GLU A 570 4.80 4.99 19.41
C GLU A 570 5.65 6.25 19.67
N GLU A 571 5.03 7.36 20.06
CA GLU A 571 5.73 8.63 20.28
C GLU A 571 6.62 8.68 21.52
N ARG A 572 6.19 8.08 22.63
CA ARG A 572 7.04 7.88 23.82
C ARG A 572 8.34 7.15 23.47
N GLN A 573 8.31 6.34 22.42
CA GLN A 573 9.47 5.63 21.89
C GLN A 573 10.13 6.31 20.70
N GLY A 574 9.72 7.54 20.34
CA GLY A 574 10.25 8.31 19.22
C GLY A 574 9.81 7.81 17.84
N ILE A 575 8.80 6.95 17.73
CA ILE A 575 8.33 6.36 16.47
C ILE A 575 7.27 7.27 15.85
N VAL A 576 7.60 7.90 14.73
CA VAL A 576 6.78 8.87 14.00
C VAL A 576 6.55 8.39 12.56
N ARG A 577 5.43 7.71 12.32
CA ARG A 577 5.09 7.19 10.98
C ARG A 577 4.42 8.22 10.06
N ARG A 578 3.99 9.35 10.61
CA ARG A 578 3.24 10.42 9.91
C ARG A 578 1.99 9.88 9.15
N CYS A 579 1.39 8.80 9.66
CA CYS A 579 0.17 8.16 9.17
C CYS A 579 -0.68 7.61 10.32
#